data_AF-A0AAW9W7C8-F1
#
_entry.id   AF-A0AAW9W7C8-F1
#
_cell.length_a   1.000
_cell.length_b   1.000
_cell.length_c   1.000
_cell.angle_alpha   90.00
_cell.angle_beta   90.00
_cell.angle_gamma   90.00
#
_symmetry.space_group_name_H-M   'P 1'
#
loop_
_entity.id
_entity.type
_entity.pdbx_description
1 polymer ?
#
loop_
_entity_poly.entity_id
_entity_poly.type
_entity_poly.pdbx_seq_one_letter_code
_entity_poly.pdbx_strand_id
1 'polypeptide(L)'
;AVQSAKENFSGLIIAGKMHGAGVNEPVAELSVAEQLLEAGADVILVPAVGTVPAFHDQELREVVDLVHSKGGLVLSAIGTSQETSDTDTIKEIALRNKICGVDIQHIGDAGYGGLATVDNIYALSKVIRGVRHTVSRLARSVNR
;
A
#
# COMPACT_ATOMS: atom_id res chain seq x y z
N ALA A 1 -10.26 14.30 -11.27
CA ALA A 1 -10.84 13.46 -10.20
C ALA A 1 -10.32 13.87 -8.83
N VAL A 2 -8.99 13.80 -8.57
CA VAL A 2 -8.40 14.19 -7.27
C VAL A 2 -8.73 15.62 -6.87
N GLN A 3 -8.53 16.60 -7.76
CA GLN A 3 -8.86 18.00 -7.48
C GLN A 3 -10.33 18.19 -7.08
N SER A 4 -11.25 17.62 -7.86
CA SER A 4 -12.68 17.64 -7.54
C SER A 4 -12.98 16.96 -6.21
N ALA A 5 -12.28 15.87 -5.86
CA ALA A 5 -12.41 15.26 -4.54
C ALA A 5 -11.90 16.19 -3.44
N LYS A 6 -10.76 16.89 -3.62
CA LYS A 6 -10.22 17.84 -2.64
C LYS A 6 -11.15 19.03 -2.39
N GLU A 7 -11.86 19.48 -3.41
CA GLU A 7 -12.86 20.56 -3.31
C GLU A 7 -14.13 20.14 -2.57
N ASN A 8 -14.50 18.85 -2.60
CA ASN A 8 -15.81 18.36 -2.13
C ASN A 8 -15.74 17.38 -0.95
N PHE A 9 -14.56 16.89 -0.59
CA PHE A 9 -14.34 15.91 0.47
C PHE A 9 -13.24 16.38 1.43
N SER A 10 -13.52 16.30 2.74
CA SER A 10 -12.63 16.77 3.81
C SER A 10 -11.75 15.68 4.41
N GLY A 11 -11.93 14.42 3.99
CA GLY A 11 -11.11 13.31 4.46
C GLY A 11 -9.82 13.13 3.65
N LEU A 12 -9.11 12.04 3.94
CA LEU A 12 -7.89 11.67 3.23
C LEU A 12 -8.19 11.20 1.81
N ILE A 13 -7.45 11.73 0.85
CA ILE A 13 -7.51 11.30 -0.54
C ILE A 13 -6.31 10.40 -0.84
N ILE A 14 -6.63 9.15 -1.16
CA ILE A 14 -5.65 8.15 -1.60
C ILE A 14 -5.83 7.99 -3.12
N ALA A 15 -4.76 8.20 -3.88
CA ALA A 15 -4.81 8.11 -5.34
C ALA A 15 -3.55 7.44 -5.90
N GLY A 16 -3.72 6.70 -7.00
CA GLY A 16 -2.63 5.98 -7.65
C GLY A 16 -3.11 4.68 -8.27
N LYS A 17 -2.18 3.75 -8.53
CA LYS A 17 -2.45 2.45 -9.14
C LYS A 17 -1.96 1.34 -8.23
N MET A 18 -2.81 0.34 -7.97
CA MET A 18 -2.42 -0.87 -7.23
C MET A 18 -1.89 -1.99 -8.14
N HIS A 19 -2.15 -1.92 -9.45
CA HIS A 19 -1.72 -2.90 -10.45
C HIS A 19 -1.78 -2.32 -11.87
N GLY A 20 -1.19 -3.01 -12.85
CA GLY A 20 -1.15 -2.59 -14.26
C GLY A 20 -2.47 -2.68 -15.01
N ALA A 21 -3.50 -3.35 -14.49
CA ALA A 21 -4.84 -3.46 -15.10
C ALA A 21 -4.85 -3.88 -16.60
N GLY A 22 -3.83 -4.61 -17.06
CA GLY A 22 -3.70 -5.02 -18.46
C GLY A 22 -3.32 -3.91 -19.44
N VAL A 23 -2.96 -2.71 -18.97
CA VAL A 23 -2.43 -1.63 -19.82
C VAL A 23 -0.90 -1.60 -19.79
N ASN A 24 -0.29 -1.24 -20.92
CA ASN A 24 1.17 -1.21 -21.07
C ASN A 24 1.76 0.14 -20.63
N GLU A 25 1.45 0.53 -19.40
CA GLU A 25 1.94 1.75 -18.76
C GLU A 25 2.67 1.38 -17.46
N PRO A 26 3.76 2.09 -17.10
CA PRO A 26 4.37 1.90 -15.80
C PRO A 26 3.38 2.17 -14.67
N VAL A 27 3.43 1.31 -13.66
CA VAL A 27 2.49 1.32 -12.52
C VAL A 27 2.79 2.39 -11.49
N ALA A 28 3.98 2.99 -11.52
CA ALA A 28 4.47 3.93 -10.51
C ALA A 28 5.39 5.00 -11.13
N GLU A 29 4.92 5.74 -12.12
CA GLU A 29 5.67 6.88 -12.67
C GLU A 29 5.73 8.06 -11.68
N LEU A 30 6.93 8.61 -11.49
CA LEU A 30 7.17 9.77 -10.62
C LEU A 30 6.35 11.00 -11.03
N SER A 31 6.23 11.25 -12.33
CA SER A 31 5.43 12.35 -12.89
C SER A 31 3.95 12.24 -12.49
N VAL A 32 3.40 11.03 -12.50
CA VAL A 32 2.02 10.78 -12.09
C VAL A 32 1.86 10.97 -10.59
N ALA A 33 2.78 10.47 -9.78
CA ALA A 33 2.76 10.69 -8.32
C ALA A 33 2.80 12.19 -7.97
N GLU A 34 3.67 12.96 -8.64
CA GLU A 34 3.75 14.41 -8.47
C GLU A 34 2.44 15.11 -8.86
N GLN A 35 1.87 14.79 -10.03
CA GLN A 35 0.59 15.36 -10.46
C GLN A 35 -0.56 15.06 -9.49
N LEU A 36 -0.60 13.85 -8.93
CA LEU A 36 -1.61 13.47 -7.94
C LEU A 36 -1.46 14.27 -6.63
N LEU A 37 -0.23 14.47 -6.16
CA LEU A 37 0.07 15.31 -4.98
C LEU A 37 -0.34 16.76 -5.22
N GLU A 38 0.06 17.36 -6.35
CA GLU A 38 -0.31 18.74 -6.69
C GLU A 38 -1.83 18.91 -6.86
N ALA A 39 -2.53 17.87 -7.32
CA ALA A 39 -3.99 17.86 -7.39
C ALA A 39 -4.67 17.70 -6.01
N GLY A 40 -3.92 17.45 -4.94
CA GLY A 40 -4.39 17.41 -3.57
C GLY A 40 -4.53 16.01 -2.94
N ALA A 41 -3.92 14.97 -3.53
CA ALA A 41 -3.84 13.66 -2.89
C ALA A 41 -2.96 13.72 -1.62
N ASP A 42 -3.41 13.09 -0.55
CA ASP A 42 -2.66 13.01 0.72
C ASP A 42 -1.80 11.73 0.78
N VAL A 43 -2.20 10.69 0.03
CA VAL A 43 -1.51 9.39 -0.02
C VAL A 43 -1.39 8.91 -1.47
N ILE A 44 -0.19 8.50 -1.87
CA ILE A 44 0.07 7.87 -3.16
C ILE A 44 -0.01 6.34 -3.01
N LEU A 45 -0.93 5.75 -3.77
CA LEU A 45 -1.11 4.30 -3.88
C LEU A 45 -0.19 3.74 -4.98
N VAL A 46 0.63 2.77 -4.60
CA VAL A 46 1.52 2.01 -5.49
C VAL A 46 1.33 0.50 -5.28
N PRO A 47 1.66 -0.35 -6.26
CA PRO A 47 1.78 -1.79 -6.01
C PRO A 47 2.87 -2.06 -4.97
N ALA A 48 2.71 -3.13 -4.20
CA ALA A 48 3.79 -3.63 -3.38
C ALA A 48 4.87 -4.30 -4.25
N VAL A 49 6.14 -4.12 -3.92
CA VAL A 49 7.21 -4.86 -4.59
C VAL A 49 7.00 -6.36 -4.33
N GLY A 50 7.04 -7.15 -5.40
CA GLY A 50 6.74 -8.58 -5.38
C GLY A 50 5.31 -8.95 -5.82
N THR A 51 4.46 -7.98 -6.15
CA THR A 51 3.06 -8.24 -6.56
C THR A 51 2.79 -7.94 -8.03
N VAL A 52 3.52 -6.99 -8.64
CA VAL A 52 3.41 -6.67 -10.08
C VAL A 52 4.72 -7.00 -10.80
N PRO A 53 4.67 -7.56 -12.03
CA PRO A 53 5.87 -7.78 -12.84
C PRO A 53 6.65 -6.50 -13.11
N ALA A 54 7.98 -6.61 -13.11
CA ALA A 54 8.91 -5.52 -13.47
C ALA A 54 8.79 -4.24 -12.62
N PHE A 55 8.36 -4.36 -11.36
CA PHE A 55 8.41 -3.28 -10.38
C PHE A 55 9.36 -3.66 -9.24
N HIS A 56 10.44 -2.88 -9.05
CA HIS A 56 11.53 -3.21 -8.12
C HIS A 56 11.63 -2.19 -6.98
N ASP A 57 12.49 -2.51 -6.01
CA ASP A 57 12.72 -1.69 -4.81
C ASP A 57 13.19 -0.28 -5.14
N GLN A 58 14.00 -0.12 -6.20
CA GLN A 58 14.52 1.17 -6.61
C GLN A 58 13.39 2.10 -7.06
N GLU A 59 12.49 1.63 -7.93
CA GLU A 59 11.35 2.44 -8.39
C GLU A 59 10.43 2.81 -7.21
N LEU A 60 10.17 1.86 -6.31
CA LEU A 60 9.39 2.17 -5.10
C LEU A 60 10.09 3.22 -4.24
N ARG A 61 11.42 3.11 -4.05
CA ARG A 61 12.18 4.05 -3.24
C ARG A 61 12.16 5.46 -3.82
N GLU A 62 12.31 5.59 -5.13
CA GLU A 62 12.25 6.89 -5.82
C GLU A 62 10.86 7.55 -5.62
N VAL A 63 9.78 6.76 -5.70
CA VAL A 63 8.42 7.27 -5.41
C VAL A 63 8.29 7.70 -3.96
N VAL A 64 8.79 6.90 -3.01
CA VAL A 64 8.77 7.26 -1.58
C VAL A 64 9.51 8.56 -1.32
N ASP A 65 10.72 8.71 -1.86
CA ASP A 65 11.52 9.93 -1.69
C ASP A 65 10.81 11.17 -2.24
N LEU A 66 10.21 11.06 -3.44
CA LEU A 66 9.43 12.15 -4.03
C LEU A 66 8.22 12.51 -3.16
N VAL A 67 7.43 11.52 -2.75
CA VAL A 67 6.19 11.74 -1.99
C VAL A 67 6.50 12.35 -0.62
N HIS A 68 7.51 11.82 0.08
CA HIS A 68 7.95 12.36 1.37
C HIS A 68 8.51 13.78 1.24
N SER A 69 9.22 14.10 0.15
CA SER A 69 9.73 15.47 -0.09
C SER A 69 8.62 16.52 -0.21
N LYS A 70 7.41 16.10 -0.59
CA LYS A 70 6.20 16.93 -0.69
C LYS A 70 5.27 16.78 0.51
N GLY A 71 5.68 16.04 1.54
CA GLY A 71 4.89 15.83 2.77
C GLY A 71 3.70 14.89 2.64
N GLY A 72 3.62 14.11 1.55
CA GLY A 72 2.62 13.07 1.38
C GLY A 72 3.03 11.74 2.03
N LEU A 73 2.13 10.75 1.99
CA LEU A 73 2.37 9.39 2.45
C LEU A 73 2.31 8.38 1.29
N VAL A 74 2.96 7.23 1.44
CA VAL A 74 2.90 6.13 0.47
C VAL A 74 2.14 4.94 1.04
N LEU A 75 1.24 4.39 0.22
CA LEU A 75 0.54 3.15 0.48
C LEU A 75 0.92 2.10 -0.55
N SER A 76 1.49 0.97 -0.12
CA SER A 76 1.73 -0.18 -1.00
C SER A 76 0.59 -1.18 -0.92
N ALA A 77 0.10 -1.67 -2.06
CA ALA A 77 -0.99 -2.63 -2.12
C ALA A 77 -0.56 -4.02 -2.62
N ILE A 78 -0.93 -5.05 -1.86
CA ILE A 78 -0.98 -6.43 -2.35
C ILE A 78 -2.33 -6.63 -3.05
N GLY A 79 -2.31 -6.41 -4.36
CA GLY A 79 -3.48 -6.25 -5.22
C GLY A 79 -3.64 -7.29 -6.34
N THR A 80 -2.96 -8.44 -6.26
CA THR A 80 -2.76 -9.36 -7.41
C THR A 80 -2.69 -10.83 -7.00
N SER A 81 -3.56 -11.25 -6.06
CA SER A 81 -3.71 -12.61 -5.52
C SER A 81 -2.68 -13.08 -4.48
N GLN A 82 -1.54 -12.40 -4.31
CA GLN A 82 -0.53 -12.78 -3.30
C GLN A 82 -1.08 -12.68 -1.87
N GLU A 83 -2.21 -12.01 -1.62
CA GLU A 83 -2.85 -12.01 -0.30
C GLU A 83 -3.30 -13.41 0.17
N THR A 84 -3.32 -14.40 -0.72
CA THR A 84 -3.63 -15.81 -0.43
C THR A 84 -2.41 -16.73 -0.50
N SER A 85 -1.21 -16.19 -0.74
CA SER A 85 0.05 -16.95 -0.65
C SER A 85 0.33 -17.40 0.78
N ASP A 86 1.36 -18.22 0.95
CA ASP A 86 1.83 -18.64 2.28
C ASP A 86 2.30 -17.43 3.11
N THR A 87 2.33 -17.60 4.44
CA THR A 87 2.67 -16.50 5.34
C THR A 87 4.12 -16.02 5.19
N ASP A 88 5.05 -16.83 4.67
CA ASP A 88 6.45 -16.41 4.51
C ASP A 88 6.58 -15.45 3.33
N THR A 89 5.89 -15.73 2.22
CA THR A 89 5.74 -14.79 1.10
C THR A 89 5.19 -13.43 1.57
N ILE A 90 4.14 -13.43 2.40
CA ILE A 90 3.58 -12.18 2.95
C ILE A 90 4.57 -11.44 3.84
N LYS A 91 5.34 -12.16 4.66
CA LYS A 91 6.35 -11.53 5.54
C LYS A 91 7.45 -10.86 4.73
N GLU A 92 7.89 -11.50 3.64
CA GLU A 92 8.90 -10.95 2.75
C GLU A 92 8.41 -9.68 2.07
N ILE A 93 7.23 -9.73 1.44
CA ILE A 93 6.60 -8.55 0.82
C ILE A 93 6.45 -7.42 1.84
N ALA A 94 5.96 -7.72 3.04
CA ALA A 94 5.77 -6.73 4.10
C ALA A 94 7.08 -6.05 4.51
N LEU A 95 8.11 -6.84 4.80
CA LEU A 95 9.39 -6.32 5.26
C LEU A 95 10.09 -5.51 4.16
N ARG A 96 10.07 -6.02 2.92
CA ARG A 96 10.68 -5.38 1.74
C ARG A 96 10.10 -4.00 1.49
N ASN A 97 8.77 -3.88 1.45
CA ASN A 97 8.10 -2.59 1.25
C ASN A 97 8.31 -1.63 2.43
N LYS A 98 8.41 -2.15 3.66
CA LYS A 98 8.77 -1.35 4.84
C LYS A 98 10.21 -0.80 4.75
N ILE A 99 11.16 -1.60 4.28
CA ILE A 99 12.55 -1.17 4.05
C ILE A 99 12.60 -0.02 3.03
N CYS A 100 11.76 -0.09 1.99
CA CYS A 100 11.67 0.98 0.98
C CYS A 100 11.05 2.28 1.51
N GLY A 101 10.46 2.29 2.71
CA GLY A 101 9.92 3.47 3.37
C GLY A 101 8.42 3.68 3.21
N VAL A 102 7.66 2.63 2.83
CA VAL A 102 6.20 2.69 2.74
C VAL A 102 5.56 2.93 4.11
N ASP A 103 4.62 3.86 4.18
CA ASP A 103 3.92 4.28 5.41
C ASP A 103 2.72 3.38 5.74
N ILE A 104 1.97 2.97 4.71
CA ILE A 104 0.73 2.19 4.83
C ILE A 104 0.83 0.92 3.99
N GLN A 105 0.54 -0.24 4.57
CA GLN A 105 0.49 -1.49 3.82
C GLN A 105 -0.93 -2.03 3.74
N HIS A 106 -1.37 -2.22 2.50
CA HIS A 106 -2.67 -2.77 2.16
C HIS A 106 -2.51 -4.23 1.70
N ILE A 107 -3.41 -5.09 2.19
CA ILE A 107 -3.48 -6.50 1.79
C ILE A 107 -4.91 -6.87 1.42
N GLY A 108 -5.09 -7.35 0.19
CA GLY A 108 -6.36 -7.87 -0.30
C GLY A 108 -6.83 -7.19 -1.58
N ASP A 109 -7.20 -7.99 -2.56
CA ASP A 109 -7.89 -7.52 -3.78
C ASP A 109 -9.21 -8.27 -3.97
N ALA A 110 -9.22 -9.58 -3.69
CA ALA A 110 -10.42 -10.39 -3.80
C ALA A 110 -10.45 -11.72 -3.01
N GLY A 111 -9.33 -12.26 -2.50
CA GLY A 111 -9.29 -13.42 -1.57
C GLY A 111 -10.23 -14.62 -1.82
N TYR A 112 -10.46 -15.45 -0.79
CA TYR A 112 -11.57 -16.43 -0.76
C TYR A 112 -12.84 -15.68 -0.29
N GLY A 113 -13.51 -14.97 -1.20
CA GLY A 113 -14.74 -14.21 -0.89
C GLY A 113 -14.52 -12.76 -0.42
N GLY A 114 -13.46 -12.10 -0.90
CA GLY A 114 -13.22 -10.66 -0.71
C GLY A 114 -12.28 -10.31 0.44
N LEU A 115 -11.61 -11.29 1.07
CA LEU A 115 -10.73 -11.05 2.22
C LEU A 115 -9.45 -11.90 2.15
N ALA A 116 -8.32 -11.28 2.51
CA ALA A 116 -7.09 -12.00 2.79
C ALA A 116 -7.27 -12.99 3.96
N THR A 117 -6.49 -14.06 4.01
CA THR A 117 -6.60 -15.02 5.12
C THR A 117 -6.23 -14.35 6.45
N VAL A 118 -6.85 -14.79 7.54
CA VAL A 118 -6.57 -14.27 8.89
C VAL A 118 -5.08 -14.42 9.23
N ASP A 119 -4.47 -15.53 8.83
CA ASP A 119 -3.05 -15.79 9.02
C ASP A 119 -2.17 -14.77 8.28
N ASN A 120 -2.55 -14.38 7.07
CA ASN A 120 -1.81 -13.38 6.29
C ASN A 120 -1.97 -11.97 6.83
N ILE A 121 -3.18 -11.59 7.27
CA ILE A 121 -3.41 -10.32 7.98
C ILE A 121 -2.57 -10.27 9.27
N TYR A 122 -2.53 -11.38 10.03
CA TYR A 122 -1.74 -11.48 11.24
C TYR A 122 -0.23 -11.44 10.98
N ALA A 123 0.25 -12.14 9.95
CA ALA A 123 1.64 -12.17 9.54
C ALA A 123 2.12 -10.77 9.10
N LEU A 124 1.39 -10.11 8.18
CA LEU A 124 1.67 -8.75 7.75
C LEU A 124 1.76 -7.81 8.96
N SER A 125 0.74 -7.86 9.82
CA SER A 125 0.69 -7.04 11.03
C SER A 125 1.91 -7.26 11.92
N LYS A 126 2.25 -8.52 12.24
CA LYS A 126 3.44 -8.85 13.06
C LYS A 126 4.74 -8.31 12.46
N VAL A 127 4.94 -8.39 11.16
CA VAL A 127 6.18 -7.88 10.53
C VAL A 127 6.26 -6.36 10.66
N ILE A 128 5.15 -5.66 10.42
CA ILE A 128 5.15 -4.20 10.40
C ILE A 128 5.24 -3.60 11.81
N ARG A 129 4.48 -4.13 12.78
CA ARG A 129 4.34 -3.53 14.12
C ARG A 129 4.81 -4.40 15.28
N GLY A 130 5.25 -5.62 15.03
CA GLY A 130 5.65 -6.57 16.08
C GLY A 130 4.45 -7.19 16.84
N VAL A 131 4.70 -8.32 17.51
CA VAL A 131 3.64 -9.11 18.16
C VAL A 131 2.84 -8.33 19.20
N ARG A 132 3.52 -7.50 20.01
CA ARG A 132 2.89 -6.71 21.09
C ARG A 132 1.78 -5.82 20.56
N HIS A 133 2.06 -5.06 19.50
CA HIS A 133 1.09 -4.15 18.90
C HIS A 133 0.02 -4.89 18.11
N THR A 134 0.38 -5.99 17.43
CA THR A 134 -0.58 -6.83 16.70
C THR A 134 -1.63 -7.40 17.65
N VAL A 135 -1.20 -8.08 18.72
CA VAL A 135 -2.12 -8.67 19.71
C VAL A 135 -2.94 -7.59 20.40
N SER A 136 -2.33 -6.45 20.76
CA SER A 136 -3.08 -5.35 21.36
C SER A 136 -4.17 -4.79 20.44
N ARG A 137 -3.95 -4.73 19.11
CA ARG A 137 -4.98 -4.28 18.16
C ARG A 137 -6.11 -5.29 18.01
N LEU A 138 -5.80 -6.59 18.02
CA LEU A 138 -6.78 -7.66 17.89
C LEU A 138 -7.64 -7.84 19.14
N ALA A 139 -7.05 -7.69 20.32
CA ALA A 139 -7.72 -7.89 21.60
C ALA A 139 -8.40 -6.64 22.17
N ARG A 140 -8.20 -5.46 21.55
CA ARG A 140 -8.80 -4.20 22.02
C ARG A 140 -10.31 -4.21 21.80
N SER A 141 -11.05 -3.88 22.85
CA SER A 141 -12.49 -3.58 22.75
C SER A 141 -12.73 -2.38 21.83
N VAL A 142 -13.75 -2.49 20.98
CA VAL A 142 -14.22 -1.40 20.11
C VAL A 142 -15.01 -0.33 20.87
N ASN A 143 -15.44 -0.62 22.10
CA ASN A 143 -16.25 0.27 22.94
C ASN A 143 -15.41 1.05 23.98
N ARG A 144 -14.14 1.36 23.67
CA ARG A 144 -13.22 2.05 24.58
C ARG A 144 -12.89 3.46 24.09
#